data_AF-I3DVQ5-F1
#
_entry.id   AF-I3DVQ5-F1
#
_cell.length_a   1.000
_cell.length_b   1.000
_cell.length_c   1.000
_cell.angle_alpha   90.00
_cell.angle_beta   90.00
_cell.angle_gamma   90.00
#
_symmetry.space_group_name_H-M   'P 1'
#
loop_
_entity.id
_entity.type
_entity.pdbx_description
1 polymer ?
#
loop_
_entity_poly.entity_id
_entity_poly.type
_entity_poly.pdbx_seq_one_letter_code
_entity_poly.pdbx_strand_id
1 'polypeptide(L)'
;MKRPHYRKEKQITTLFEDDKKSIWELPKTSFNVHRLIKARADKYGKVRFEKNRYSTSPSLASQEVWLKITYETIVVLDDEYHMVVEHRRLYGENLESMKWIPYLDLMARRPKSFEEMPFFRELPDPWQDYLSYTSKKKEAFVTAKLKSTVSAR
;
A
#
# COMPACT_ATOMS: atom_id res chain seq x y z
N MET A 1 -2.37 -36.29 -19.54
CA MET A 1 -2.15 -37.18 -18.38
C MET A 1 -2.86 -38.53 -18.59
N LYS A 2 -2.52 -39.29 -19.65
CA LYS A 2 -3.20 -40.55 -20.02
C LYS A 2 -2.33 -41.75 -19.63
N ARG A 3 -2.18 -42.00 -18.33
CA ARG A 3 -1.47 -43.19 -17.81
C ARG A 3 -2.35 -43.90 -16.77
N PRO A 4 -2.19 -45.23 -16.60
CA PRO A 4 -2.83 -45.94 -15.51
C PRO A 4 -2.28 -45.48 -14.16
N HIS A 5 -3.12 -45.53 -13.13
CA HIS A 5 -2.76 -45.28 -11.76
C HIS A 5 -1.97 -46.48 -11.21
N TYR A 6 -0.77 -46.24 -10.69
CA TYR A 6 0.21 -47.27 -10.31
C TYR A 6 -0.32 -48.39 -9.40
N ARG A 7 -1.36 -48.14 -8.60
CA ARG A 7 -2.00 -49.13 -7.71
C ARG A 7 -3.43 -49.53 -8.12
N LYS A 8 -4.15 -48.66 -8.83
CA LYS A 8 -5.59 -48.86 -9.12
C LYS A 8 -5.81 -49.38 -10.54
N GLU A 9 -4.77 -49.36 -11.37
CA GLU A 9 -4.73 -49.79 -12.78
C GLU A 9 -5.75 -49.12 -13.72
N LYS A 10 -6.62 -48.26 -13.19
CA LYS A 10 -7.51 -47.37 -13.91
C LYS A 10 -6.78 -46.13 -14.41
N GLN A 11 -7.30 -45.47 -15.44
CA GLN A 11 -6.75 -44.19 -15.87
C GLN A 11 -6.87 -43.13 -14.77
N ILE A 12 -5.79 -42.36 -14.57
CA ILE A 12 -5.76 -41.27 -13.60
C ILE A 12 -6.84 -40.22 -13.91
N THR A 13 -7.12 -39.97 -15.19
CA THR A 13 -8.19 -39.05 -15.63
C THR A 13 -9.56 -39.49 -15.12
N THR A 14 -9.89 -40.78 -15.18
CA THR A 14 -11.17 -41.30 -14.68
C THR A 14 -11.27 -41.12 -13.16
N LEU A 15 -10.20 -41.43 -12.43
CA LEU A 15 -10.17 -41.25 -10.98
C LEU A 15 -10.32 -39.77 -10.58
N PHE A 16 -9.69 -38.86 -11.32
CA PHE A 16 -9.80 -37.43 -11.07
C PHE A 16 -11.23 -36.89 -11.30
N GLU A 17 -11.94 -37.38 -12.31
CA GLU A 17 -13.34 -37.00 -12.55
C GLU A 17 -14.28 -37.53 -11.45
N ASP A 18 -14.02 -38.73 -10.92
CA ASP A 18 -14.79 -39.28 -9.79
C ASP A 18 -14.53 -38.50 -8.50
N ASP A 19 -13.28 -38.10 -8.24
CA ASP A 19 -12.92 -37.22 -7.14
C ASP A 19 -13.64 -35.87 -7.28
N LYS A 20 -13.65 -35.29 -8.49
CA LYS A 20 -14.27 -33.98 -8.76
C LYS A 20 -15.77 -33.95 -8.46
N LYS A 21 -16.50 -35.04 -8.68
CA LYS A 21 -17.92 -35.17 -8.29
C LYS A 21 -18.13 -35.19 -6.78
N SER A 22 -17.09 -35.52 -6.02
CA SER A 22 -17.09 -35.61 -4.56
C SER A 22 -16.53 -34.36 -3.88
N ILE A 23 -16.01 -33.39 -4.66
CA ILE A 23 -15.50 -32.12 -4.14
C ILE A 23 -16.67 -31.19 -3.82
N TRP A 24 -16.62 -30.56 -2.64
CA TRP A 24 -17.56 -29.53 -2.23
C TRP A 24 -17.36 -28.23 -3.00
N GLU A 25 -18.42 -27.42 -3.11
CA GLU A 25 -18.31 -26.08 -3.69
C GLU A 25 -17.28 -25.23 -2.94
N LEU A 26 -16.54 -24.41 -3.69
CA LEU A 26 -15.60 -23.47 -3.09
C LEU A 26 -16.36 -22.47 -2.20
N PRO A 27 -15.79 -22.07 -1.05
CA PRO A 27 -16.34 -21.00 -0.25
C PRO A 27 -16.59 -19.75 -1.10
N LYS A 28 -17.75 -19.12 -0.91
CA LYS A 28 -18.11 -17.87 -1.62
C LYS A 28 -17.16 -16.72 -1.29
N THR A 29 -16.56 -16.76 -0.11
CA THR A 29 -15.59 -15.75 0.35
C THR A 29 -14.18 -16.19 -0.04
N SER A 30 -13.45 -15.29 -0.69
CA SER A 30 -12.05 -15.54 -1.02
C SER A 30 -11.19 -15.65 0.23
N PHE A 31 -10.23 -16.57 0.20
CA PHE A 31 -9.28 -16.73 1.29
C PHE A 31 -8.30 -15.56 1.32
N ASN A 32 -8.39 -14.71 2.35
CA ASN A 32 -7.56 -13.51 2.48
C ASN A 32 -6.32 -13.79 3.34
N VAL A 33 -5.24 -14.25 2.69
CA VAL A 33 -3.96 -14.50 3.37
C VAL A 33 -3.22 -13.19 3.62
N HIS A 34 -3.10 -12.82 4.89
CA HIS A 34 -2.31 -11.67 5.29
C HIS A 34 -1.72 -11.86 6.68
N ARG A 35 -0.62 -11.16 6.95
CA ARG A 35 -0.07 -10.99 8.29
C ARG A 35 -0.48 -9.62 8.81
N LEU A 36 -0.97 -9.56 10.03
CA LEU A 36 -1.33 -8.33 10.70
C LEU A 36 -0.33 -8.05 11.83
N ILE A 37 0.31 -6.89 11.82
CA ILE A 37 1.26 -6.48 12.87
C ILE A 37 1.02 -5.02 13.27
N LYS A 38 1.40 -4.66 14.49
CA LYS A 38 1.52 -3.26 14.90
C LYS A 38 2.87 -2.69 14.46
N ALA A 39 2.87 -1.42 14.06
CA ALA A 39 4.08 -0.65 13.82
C ALA A 39 3.87 0.78 14.33
N ARG A 40 4.95 1.40 14.81
CA ARG A 40 4.92 2.80 15.23
C ARG A 40 5.41 3.69 14.09
N ALA A 41 4.61 4.68 13.73
CA ALA A 41 4.98 5.67 12.73
C ALA A 41 6.00 6.66 13.32
N ASP A 42 6.93 7.12 12.50
CA ASP A 42 7.89 8.16 12.87
C ASP A 42 7.22 9.55 12.96
N LYS A 43 8.00 10.58 13.31
CA LYS A 43 7.53 11.98 13.40
C LYS A 43 6.95 12.55 12.10
N TYR A 44 7.21 11.90 10.98
CA TYR A 44 6.70 12.27 9.66
C TYR A 44 5.59 11.33 9.19
N GLY A 45 5.13 10.39 10.02
CA GLY A 45 4.10 9.44 9.62
C GLY A 45 4.62 8.36 8.67
N LYS A 46 5.90 8.01 8.68
CA LYS A 46 6.42 6.85 7.93
C LYS A 46 6.56 5.64 8.87
N VAL A 47 6.26 4.45 8.38
CA VAL A 47 6.43 3.18 9.11
C VAL A 47 7.54 2.35 8.49
N ARG A 48 8.16 1.50 9.32
CA ARG A 48 9.14 0.52 8.87
C ARG A 48 8.53 -0.87 8.89
N PHE A 49 8.72 -1.60 7.82
CA PHE A 49 8.44 -3.03 7.74
C PHE A 49 9.63 -3.74 7.12
N GLU A 50 10.13 -4.77 7.79
CA GLU A 50 11.40 -5.43 7.47
C GLU A 50 12.55 -4.39 7.38
N LYS A 51 13.16 -4.24 6.21
CA LYS A 51 14.25 -3.28 5.96
C LYS A 51 13.81 -2.08 5.10
N ASN A 52 12.50 -1.94 4.87
CA ASN A 52 11.93 -0.94 3.96
C ASN A 52 11.00 0.04 4.70
N ARG A 53 10.78 1.20 4.09
CA ARG A 53 9.95 2.27 4.63
C ARG A 53 8.72 2.51 3.77
N TYR A 54 7.61 2.78 4.42
CA TYR A 54 6.33 3.06 3.79
C TYR A 54 5.73 4.32 4.41
N SER A 55 5.24 5.23 3.59
CA SER A 55 4.53 6.41 4.07
C SER A 55 3.15 6.05 4.61
N THR A 56 2.61 6.86 5.51
CA THR A 56 1.22 6.72 5.98
C THR A 56 0.44 7.99 5.67
N SER A 57 -0.16 8.61 6.69
CA SER A 57 -0.70 9.96 6.67
C SER A 57 -0.01 10.78 7.76
N PRO A 58 0.23 12.09 7.55
CA PRO A 58 0.69 13.00 8.59
C PRO A 58 -0.16 12.97 9.88
N SER A 59 -1.44 12.63 9.77
CA SER A 59 -2.34 12.53 10.93
C SER A 59 -1.94 11.41 11.90
N LEU A 60 -1.20 10.41 11.44
CA LEU A 60 -0.73 9.26 12.22
C LEU A 60 0.72 9.43 12.70
N ALA A 61 1.31 10.61 12.54
CA ALA A 61 2.68 10.86 12.98
C ALA A 61 2.87 10.54 14.47
N SER A 62 3.92 9.78 14.79
CA SER A 62 4.25 9.31 16.15
C SER A 62 3.24 8.38 16.83
N GLN A 63 2.23 7.91 16.10
CA GLN A 63 1.19 7.00 16.60
C GLN A 63 1.50 5.54 16.24
N GLU A 64 0.84 4.61 16.94
CA GLU A 64 0.82 3.21 16.52
C GLU A 64 -0.22 3.02 15.41
N VAL A 65 0.07 2.13 14.47
CA VAL A 65 -0.81 1.78 13.36
C VAL A 65 -0.75 0.27 13.12
N TRP A 66 -1.73 -0.24 12.39
CA TRP A 66 -1.74 -1.63 11.96
C TRP A 66 -1.23 -1.76 10.52
N LEU A 67 -0.39 -2.76 10.27
CA LEU A 67 0.06 -3.13 8.94
C LEU A 67 -0.55 -4.48 8.56
N LYS A 68 -1.41 -4.46 7.54
CA LYS A 68 -1.89 -5.66 6.87
C LYS A 68 -0.99 -5.95 5.68
N ILE A 69 -0.21 -7.02 5.81
CA ILE A 69 0.85 -7.39 4.87
C ILE A 69 0.42 -8.61 4.08
N THR A 70 0.45 -8.50 2.76
CA THR A 70 0.25 -9.61 1.82
C THR A 70 1.54 -9.91 1.06
N TYR A 71 1.49 -10.83 0.09
CA TYR A 71 2.62 -11.05 -0.81
C TYR A 71 2.80 -9.87 -1.80
N GLU A 72 1.76 -9.10 -2.08
CA GLU A 72 1.81 -8.05 -3.10
C GLU A 72 1.81 -6.65 -2.49
N THR A 73 1.18 -6.48 -1.33
CA THR A 73 0.83 -5.17 -0.79
C THR A 73 1.07 -5.05 0.71
N ILE A 74 1.27 -3.81 1.14
CA ILE A 74 1.23 -3.41 2.54
C ILE A 74 0.16 -2.34 2.67
N VAL A 75 -0.87 -2.65 3.46
CA VAL A 75 -1.95 -1.73 3.77
C VAL A 75 -1.76 -1.21 5.19
N VAL A 76 -1.73 0.11 5.33
CA VAL A 76 -1.69 0.79 6.62
C VAL A 76 -3.12 1.04 7.06
N LEU A 77 -3.45 0.60 8.27
CA LEU A 77 -4.74 0.76 8.89
C LEU A 77 -4.62 1.61 10.17
N ASP A 78 -5.67 2.36 10.49
CA ASP A 78 -5.81 3.02 11.79
C ASP A 78 -6.19 2.02 12.90
N ASP A 79 -6.40 2.53 14.12
CA ASP A 79 -6.75 1.71 15.29
C ASP A 79 -8.12 1.03 15.15
N GLU A 80 -9.03 1.62 14.36
CA GLU A 80 -10.33 1.08 14.00
C GLU A 80 -10.30 0.14 12.77
N TYR A 81 -9.11 -0.19 12.25
CA TYR A 81 -8.88 -1.02 11.07
C TYR A 81 -9.38 -0.45 9.73
N HIS A 82 -9.62 0.86 9.64
CA HIS A 82 -9.89 1.51 8.36
C HIS A 82 -8.59 1.67 7.56
N MET A 83 -8.69 1.47 6.25
CA MET A 83 -7.58 1.69 5.33
C MET A 83 -7.23 3.17 5.24
N VAL A 84 -5.98 3.51 5.59
CA VAL A 84 -5.43 4.85 5.39
C VAL A 84 -4.70 4.94 4.05
N VAL A 85 -3.80 3.98 3.78
CA VAL A 85 -3.02 3.96 2.55
C VAL A 85 -2.58 2.55 2.19
N GLU A 86 -2.44 2.28 0.89
CA GLU A 86 -1.96 1.02 0.35
C GLU A 86 -0.69 1.23 -0.50
N HIS A 87 0.29 0.36 -0.28
CA HIS A 87 1.55 0.31 -1.01
C HIS A 87 1.72 -1.05 -1.68
N ARG A 88 2.40 -1.09 -2.83
CA ARG A 88 3.03 -2.33 -3.26
C ARG A 88 4.15 -2.69 -2.30
N ARG A 89 4.25 -3.97 -1.95
CA ARG A 89 5.29 -4.48 -1.08
C ARG A 89 6.63 -4.35 -1.79
N LEU A 90 7.59 -3.73 -1.10
CA LEU A 90 8.97 -3.63 -1.55
C LEU A 90 9.74 -4.85 -1.05
N TYR A 91 10.41 -5.52 -1.97
CA TYR A 91 11.36 -6.59 -1.71
C TYR A 91 12.77 -6.05 -1.90
N GLY A 92 13.69 -6.36 -0.96
CA GLY A 92 15.02 -5.77 -0.90
C GLY A 92 15.21 -4.98 0.40
N GLU A 93 16.25 -4.14 0.44
CA GLU A 93 16.67 -3.43 1.66
C GLU A 93 16.83 -1.94 1.42
N ASN A 94 16.49 -1.13 2.42
CA ASN A 94 16.59 0.33 2.41
C ASN A 94 15.81 0.99 1.26
N LEU A 95 14.75 0.34 0.77
CA LEU A 95 13.83 0.91 -0.20
C LEU A 95 12.72 1.68 0.51
N GLU A 96 12.18 2.68 -0.18
CA GLU A 96 11.12 3.53 0.35
C GLU A 96 9.97 3.66 -0.65
N SER A 97 8.74 3.43 -0.19
CA SER A 97 7.52 3.66 -0.96
C SER A 97 6.77 4.84 -0.37
N MET A 98 6.68 5.92 -1.13
CA MET A 98 6.09 7.19 -0.69
C MET A 98 4.82 7.50 -1.49
N LYS A 99 3.72 7.70 -0.77
CA LYS A 99 2.43 8.17 -1.28
C LYS A 99 2.24 9.61 -0.85
N TRP A 100 2.35 10.51 -1.81
CA TRP A 100 2.44 11.95 -1.57
C TRP A 100 1.11 12.63 -1.23
N ILE A 101 0.00 12.06 -1.68
CA ILE A 101 -1.32 12.70 -1.59
C ILE A 101 -1.72 13.06 -0.15
N PRO A 102 -1.61 12.17 0.86
CA PRO A 102 -1.95 12.49 2.25
C PRO A 102 -1.09 13.63 2.83
N TYR A 103 0.11 13.84 2.29
CA TYR A 103 1.02 14.87 2.75
C TYR A 103 0.67 16.25 2.19
N LEU A 104 0.03 16.34 1.02
CA LEU A 104 -0.30 17.63 0.37
C LEU A 104 -1.11 18.57 1.28
N ASP A 105 -2.03 18.02 2.09
CA ASP A 105 -2.80 18.81 3.05
C ASP A 105 -1.93 19.44 4.14
N LEU A 106 -0.93 18.69 4.63
CA LEU A 106 0.02 19.20 5.61
C LEU A 106 0.84 20.33 5.00
N MET A 107 1.28 20.16 3.75
CA MET A 107 2.07 21.17 3.02
C MET A 107 1.27 22.45 2.80
N ALA A 108 -0.01 22.33 2.43
CA ALA A 108 -0.90 23.47 2.25
C ALA A 108 -1.08 24.30 3.53
N ARG A 109 -1.04 23.65 4.71
CA ARG A 109 -1.14 24.33 6.01
C ARG A 109 0.15 25.03 6.43
N ARG A 110 1.32 24.51 6.04
CA ARG A 110 2.64 25.05 6.42
C ARG A 110 3.55 25.27 5.20
N PRO A 111 3.19 26.18 4.28
CA PRO A 111 3.91 26.34 3.01
C PRO A 111 5.31 26.95 3.17
N LYS A 112 5.59 27.70 4.25
CA LYS A 112 6.89 28.37 4.46
C LYS A 112 8.00 27.42 4.91
N SER A 113 7.70 26.43 5.76
CA SER A 113 8.67 25.48 6.29
C SER A 113 8.81 24.21 5.42
N PHE A 114 8.11 24.17 4.29
CA PHE A 114 7.95 22.96 3.51
C PHE A 114 9.21 22.59 2.71
N GLU A 115 9.91 23.58 2.16
CA GLU A 115 11.18 23.38 1.42
C GLU A 115 12.30 22.84 2.31
N GLU A 116 12.21 23.06 3.62
CA GLU A 116 13.15 22.57 4.62
C GLU A 116 12.82 21.15 5.11
N MET A 117 11.68 20.58 4.72
CA MET A 117 11.31 19.24 5.16
C MET A 117 12.19 18.20 4.44
N PRO A 118 12.79 17.22 5.17
CA PRO A 118 13.72 16.26 4.57
C PRO A 118 13.15 15.48 3.39
N PHE A 119 11.84 15.25 3.38
CA PHE A 119 11.13 14.54 2.32
C PHE A 119 10.71 15.44 1.14
N PHE A 120 10.93 16.76 1.16
CA PHE A 120 10.66 17.62 0.01
C PHE A 120 11.47 17.19 -1.22
N ARG A 121 12.74 16.86 -1.01
CA ARG A 121 13.65 16.40 -2.06
C ARG A 121 13.27 15.04 -2.66
N GLU A 122 12.37 14.31 -2.01
CA GLU A 122 11.88 13.02 -2.48
C GLU A 122 10.65 13.18 -3.41
N LEU A 123 10.07 14.39 -3.54
CA LEU A 123 8.95 14.65 -4.44
C LEU A 123 9.33 14.42 -5.90
N PRO A 124 8.41 13.97 -6.77
CA PRO A 124 8.71 13.88 -8.18
C PRO A 124 9.01 15.27 -8.78
N ASP A 125 9.98 15.35 -9.69
CA ASP A 125 10.49 16.60 -10.29
C ASP A 125 9.39 17.55 -10.79
N PRO A 126 8.32 17.09 -11.49
CA PRO A 126 7.26 17.98 -11.95
C PRO A 126 6.57 18.75 -10.81
N TRP A 127 6.52 18.15 -9.62
CA TRP A 127 5.99 18.81 -8.42
C TRP A 127 6.99 19.79 -7.83
N GLN A 128 8.28 19.44 -7.80
CA GLN A 128 9.33 20.36 -7.32
C GLN A 128 9.38 21.63 -8.17
N ASP A 129 9.33 21.48 -9.50
CA ASP A 129 9.35 22.58 -10.46
C ASP A 129 8.08 23.45 -10.34
N TYR A 130 6.91 22.82 -10.27
CA TYR A 130 5.65 23.55 -10.11
C TYR A 130 5.57 24.33 -8.79
N LEU A 131 6.11 23.77 -7.70
CA LEU A 131 6.06 24.37 -6.37
C LEU A 131 7.15 25.42 -6.14
N SER A 132 8.27 25.33 -6.86
CA SER A 132 9.34 26.33 -6.79
C SER A 132 8.98 27.63 -7.52
N TYR A 133 8.23 27.55 -8.62
CA TYR A 133 7.85 28.71 -9.43
C TYR A 133 6.59 29.44 -8.95
N THR A 134 5.78 28.80 -8.08
CA THR A 134 4.52 29.39 -7.60
C THR A 134 4.72 30.27 -6.37
N SER A 135 4.32 31.54 -6.47
CA SER A 135 4.28 32.47 -5.32
C SER A 135 3.11 32.17 -4.36
N LYS A 136 2.07 31.48 -4.84
CA LYS A 136 0.88 31.09 -4.06
C LYS A 136 0.87 29.59 -3.74
N LYS A 137 1.93 29.13 -3.05
CA LYS A 137 2.15 27.71 -2.68
C LYS A 137 0.92 27.02 -2.07
N LYS A 138 0.15 27.71 -1.22
CA LYS A 138 -1.06 27.15 -0.60
C LYS A 138 -2.14 26.74 -1.63
N GLU A 139 -2.39 27.57 -2.64
CA GLU A 139 -3.38 27.28 -3.70
C GLU A 139 -2.89 26.16 -4.63
N ALA A 140 -1.58 26.08 -4.86
CA ALA A 140 -0.94 25.03 -5.65
C ALA A 140 -1.14 23.63 -5.01
N PHE A 141 -0.93 23.48 -3.69
CA PHE A 141 -1.15 22.21 -2.98
C PHE A 141 -2.62 21.77 -2.96
N VAL A 142 -3.56 22.71 -2.84
CA VAL A 142 -5.00 22.39 -2.87
C VAL A 142 -5.40 21.91 -4.28
N THR A 143 -4.92 22.60 -5.32
CA THR A 143 -5.16 22.22 -6.71
C THR A 143 -4.55 20.85 -7.05
N ALA A 144 -3.35 20.57 -6.52
CA ALA A 144 -2.67 19.29 -6.63
C ALA A 144 -3.51 18.11 -6.12
N LYS A 145 -4.11 18.29 -4.95
CA LYS A 145 -4.97 17.29 -4.32
C LYS A 145 -6.25 17.08 -5.12
N LEU A 146 -6.86 18.16 -5.59
CA LEU A 146 -8.08 18.07 -6.42
C LEU A 146 -7.82 17.30 -7.71
N LYS A 147 -6.73 17.60 -8.43
CA LYS A 147 -6.39 16.90 -9.69
C LYS A 147 -6.02 15.42 -9.48
N SER A 148 -5.34 15.08 -8.39
CA SER A 148 -5.00 13.68 -8.08
C SER A 148 -6.20 12.85 -7.64
N THR A 149 -7.25 13.48 -7.09
CA THR A 149 -8.53 12.82 -6.76
C THR A 149 -9.38 12.55 -8.01
N VAL A 150 -9.30 13.41 -9.02
CA VAL A 150 -10.08 13.28 -10.27
C VAL A 150 -9.48 12.23 -11.22
N SER A 151 -8.15 12.03 -11.22
CA SER A 151 -7.48 11.02 -12.05
C SER A 151 -7.62 9.57 -11.53
N ALA A 152 -8.24 9.37 -10.37
CA ALA A 152 -8.46 8.07 -9.73
C ALA A 152 -9.92 7.55 -9.87
N ARG A 153 -10.75 8.24 -10.67
CA ARG A 153 -12.07 7.79 -11.11
C ARG A 153 -12.04 7.47 -12.60
#